data_AF-A0A7V4A295-F1
#
_entry.id   AF-A0A7V4A295-F1
#
_cell.length_a   1.000
_cell.length_b   1.000
_cell.length_c   1.000
_cell.angle_alpha   90.00
_cell.angle_beta   90.00
_cell.angle_gamma   90.00
#
_symmetry.space_group_name_H-M   'P 1'
#
loop_
_entity.id
_entity.type
_entity.pdbx_description
1 polymer ?
#
loop_
_entity_poly.entity_id
_entity_poly.type
_entity_poly.pdbx_seq_one_letter_code
_entity_poly.pdbx_strand_id
1 'polypeptide(L)'
;GQVRLVRIGDFDLAACGGTHLRTSAQAGPIKVLKWERYKGGSRVYFMAGWEALEDYHAKHALLSRLALSFSTSPLELERPVRRLQEEVYALKVENLDLREALVEALLPRALEERVLLVPAPVLGDLAKRLLSWSEKTFLLLSPEGRFATLGPGRQEVLERLKALGAKGGGKEVVQGSLPKEKVAAALDPGLVS
;
A
#
# COMPACT_ATOMS: atom_id res chain seq x y z
N GLY A 1 -61.72 19.12 -8.16
CA GLY A 1 -60.92 20.19 -7.50
C GLY A 1 -60.13 20.96 -8.55
N GLN A 2 -59.64 22.16 -8.23
CA GLN A 2 -58.78 22.94 -9.13
C GLN A 2 -57.36 22.33 -9.19
N VAL A 3 -56.72 22.34 -10.36
CA VAL A 3 -55.37 21.78 -10.60
C VAL A 3 -54.44 22.89 -11.08
N ARG A 4 -53.23 22.98 -10.49
CA ARG A 4 -52.18 23.92 -10.93
C ARG A 4 -51.33 23.30 -12.04
N LEU A 5 -51.27 23.98 -13.18
CA LEU A 5 -50.37 23.64 -14.28
C LEU A 5 -49.16 24.57 -14.28
N VAL A 6 -47.98 24.01 -14.50
CA VAL A 6 -46.72 24.73 -14.66
C VAL A 6 -46.18 24.44 -16.05
N ARG A 7 -45.84 25.50 -16.79
CA ARG A 7 -45.27 25.43 -18.12
C ARG A 7 -43.82 25.89 -18.08
N ILE A 8 -42.90 25.10 -18.65
CA ILE A 8 -41.50 25.48 -18.85
C ILE A 8 -41.27 25.67 -20.34
N GLY A 9 -41.32 26.93 -20.79
CA GLY A 9 -41.22 27.29 -22.21
C GLY A 9 -42.24 26.52 -23.07
N ASP A 10 -41.82 26.10 -24.26
CA ASP A 10 -42.63 25.23 -25.13
C ASP A 10 -42.24 23.76 -25.02
N PHE A 11 -41.42 23.42 -24.02
CA PHE A 11 -40.83 22.08 -23.85
C PHE A 11 -41.64 21.19 -22.92
N ASP A 12 -42.18 21.74 -21.82
CA ASP A 12 -42.87 20.96 -20.80
C ASP A 12 -44.11 21.68 -20.24
N LEU A 13 -45.16 20.91 -19.98
CA LEU A 13 -46.39 21.35 -19.32
C LEU A 13 -46.86 20.23 -18.39
N ALA A 14 -46.74 20.45 -17.09
CA ALA A 14 -47.04 19.44 -16.08
C ALA A 14 -47.92 19.99 -14.95
N ALA A 15 -48.72 19.11 -14.35
CA ALA A 15 -49.42 19.41 -13.10
C ALA A 15 -48.41 19.31 -11.94
N CYS A 16 -47.98 20.45 -11.38
CA CYS A 16 -46.97 20.49 -10.33
C CYS A 16 -47.37 21.45 -9.19
N GLY A 17 -47.33 20.94 -7.96
CA GLY A 17 -47.57 21.71 -6.73
C GLY A 17 -46.29 22.31 -6.11
N GLY A 18 -45.12 22.05 -6.69
CA GLY A 18 -43.83 22.49 -6.15
C GLY A 18 -43.53 23.97 -6.38
N THR A 19 -42.43 24.42 -5.78
CA THR A 19 -41.84 25.75 -6.01
C THR A 19 -41.10 25.78 -7.34
N HIS A 20 -41.30 26.84 -8.11
CA HIS A 20 -40.64 27.02 -9.40
C HIS A 20 -39.91 28.36 -9.46
N LEU A 21 -38.85 28.37 -10.24
CA LEU A 21 -38.13 29.58 -10.61
C LEU A 21 -38.97 30.43 -11.56
N ARG A 22 -38.68 31.73 -11.62
CA ARG A 22 -39.35 32.66 -12.53
C ARG A 22 -38.89 32.45 -13.98
N THR A 23 -37.63 32.11 -14.18
CA THR A 23 -37.05 31.79 -15.50
C THR A 23 -36.07 30.62 -15.38
N SER A 24 -35.85 29.88 -16.47
CA SER A 24 -34.90 28.77 -16.51
C SER A 24 -33.45 29.21 -16.26
N ALA A 25 -33.10 30.46 -16.60
CA ALA A 25 -31.77 31.01 -16.33
C ALA A 25 -31.41 31.03 -14.84
N GLN A 26 -32.40 31.12 -13.95
CA GLN A 26 -32.18 31.08 -12.50
C GLN A 26 -31.77 29.70 -12.00
N ALA A 27 -31.95 28.63 -12.79
CA ALA A 27 -31.50 27.30 -12.41
C ALA A 27 -29.98 27.20 -12.39
N GLY A 28 -29.28 28.11 -13.08
CA GLY A 28 -27.83 28.10 -13.17
C GLY A 28 -27.29 26.87 -13.91
N PRO A 29 -26.04 26.47 -13.65
CA PRO A 29 -25.45 25.31 -14.30
C PRO A 29 -26.18 24.03 -13.85
N ILE A 30 -26.38 23.11 -14.80
CA ILE A 30 -26.90 21.78 -14.53
C ILE A 30 -25.79 20.79 -14.86
N LYS A 31 -25.28 20.10 -13.84
CA LYS A 31 -24.21 19.12 -13.99
C LYS A 31 -24.76 17.71 -13.82
N VAL A 32 -24.71 16.93 -14.90
CA VAL A 32 -24.91 15.49 -14.82
C VAL A 32 -23.71 14.86 -14.13
N LEU A 33 -23.97 14.13 -13.04
CA LEU A 33 -22.96 13.44 -12.24
C LEU A 33 -22.73 12.02 -12.75
N LYS A 34 -23.83 11.31 -12.99
CA LYS A 34 -23.84 9.96 -13.56
C LYS A 34 -25.22 9.64 -14.12
N TRP A 35 -25.29 8.58 -14.91
CA TRP A 35 -26.55 8.00 -15.34
C TRP A 35 -26.44 6.48 -15.34
N GLU A 36 -27.56 5.80 -15.15
CA GLU A 36 -27.62 4.34 -15.12
C GLU A 36 -28.92 3.83 -15.76
N ARG A 37 -28.89 2.59 -16.29
CA ARG A 37 -30.10 1.91 -16.75
C ARG A 37 -30.95 1.53 -15.54
N TYR A 38 -32.24 1.82 -15.58
CA TYR A 38 -33.16 1.53 -14.49
C TYR A 38 -34.56 1.18 -15.02
N LYS A 39 -35.02 -0.05 -14.73
CA LYS A 39 -36.38 -0.55 -15.06
C LYS A 39 -36.84 -0.23 -16.49
N GLY A 40 -36.00 -0.51 -17.49
CA GLY A 40 -36.32 -0.26 -18.90
C GLY A 40 -36.13 1.19 -19.37
N GLY A 41 -35.72 2.11 -18.48
CA GLY A 41 -35.36 3.49 -18.81
C GLY A 41 -33.97 3.90 -18.30
N SER A 42 -33.74 5.21 -18.24
CA SER A 42 -32.50 5.80 -17.73
C SER A 42 -32.78 6.64 -16.49
N ARG A 43 -32.00 6.42 -15.43
CA ARG A 43 -31.97 7.30 -14.26
C ARG A 43 -30.77 8.22 -14.35
N VAL A 44 -31.01 9.52 -14.30
CA VAL A 44 -29.97 10.56 -14.37
C VAL A 44 -29.82 11.21 -13.00
N TYR A 45 -28.59 11.28 -12.50
CA TYR A 45 -28.24 11.98 -11.27
C TYR A 45 -27.58 13.30 -11.68
N PHE A 46 -28.13 14.42 -11.22
CA PHE A 46 -27.64 15.74 -11.55
C PHE A 46 -27.66 16.66 -10.33
N MET A 47 -26.85 17.71 -10.39
CA MET A 47 -26.90 18.88 -9.51
C MET A 47 -27.24 20.10 -10.34
N ALA A 48 -27.84 21.12 -9.72
CA ALA A 48 -28.16 22.38 -10.36
C ALA A 48 -27.72 23.57 -9.50
N GLY A 49 -27.55 24.73 -10.13
CA GLY A 49 -27.30 25.98 -9.43
C GLY A 49 -26.01 25.96 -8.60
N TRP A 50 -26.11 26.39 -7.35
CA TRP A 50 -24.97 26.55 -6.46
C TRP A 50 -24.30 25.23 -6.11
N GLU A 51 -25.08 24.17 -5.91
CA GLU A 51 -24.56 22.83 -5.61
C GLU A 51 -23.65 22.32 -6.74
N ALA A 52 -24.02 22.58 -8.00
CA ALA A 52 -23.20 22.21 -9.15
C ALA A 52 -21.89 23.03 -9.24
N LEU A 53 -21.92 24.30 -8.81
CA LEU A 53 -20.73 25.16 -8.75
C LEU A 53 -19.79 24.73 -7.62
N GLU A 54 -20.34 24.40 -6.45
CA GLU A 54 -19.55 23.91 -5.31
C GLU A 54 -18.87 22.57 -5.64
N ASP A 55 -19.60 21.65 -6.29
CA ASP A 55 -19.03 20.40 -6.80
C ASP A 55 -17.87 20.65 -7.77
N TYR A 56 -18.05 21.57 -8.72
CA TYR A 56 -16.99 21.94 -9.66
C TYR A 56 -15.79 22.55 -8.94
N HIS A 57 -16.02 23.49 -8.02
CA HIS A 57 -14.95 24.17 -7.29
C HIS A 57 -14.13 23.18 -6.46
N ALA A 58 -14.79 22.27 -5.72
CA ALA A 58 -14.10 21.25 -4.92
C ALA A 58 -13.24 20.34 -5.80
N LYS A 59 -13.76 19.88 -6.94
CA LYS A 59 -13.02 19.04 -7.90
C LYS A 59 -11.86 19.80 -8.55
N HIS A 60 -12.08 21.05 -8.94
CA HIS A 60 -11.04 21.89 -9.52
C HIS A 60 -9.89 22.13 -8.52
N ALA A 61 -10.20 22.51 -7.28
CA ALA A 61 -9.20 22.71 -6.24
C ALA A 61 -8.39 21.44 -5.95
N LEU A 62 -9.05 20.28 -5.90
CA LEU A 62 -8.38 18.98 -5.75
C LEU A 62 -7.42 18.71 -6.91
N LEU A 63 -7.89 18.80 -8.15
CA LEU A 63 -7.07 18.53 -9.33
C LEU A 63 -5.90 19.50 -9.46
N SER A 64 -6.11 20.78 -9.18
CA SER A 64 -5.05 21.80 -9.20
C SER A 64 -3.94 21.51 -8.18
N ARG A 65 -4.30 21.09 -6.96
CA ARG A 65 -3.31 20.70 -5.93
C ARG A 65 -2.53 19.46 -6.32
N LEU A 66 -3.19 18.46 -6.91
CA LEU A 66 -2.51 17.26 -7.41
C LEU A 66 -1.58 17.59 -8.58
N ALA A 67 -2.05 18.38 -9.54
CA ALA A 67 -1.27 18.80 -10.70
C ALA A 67 0.00 19.55 -10.28
N LEU A 68 -0.09 20.45 -9.30
CA LEU A 68 1.07 21.12 -8.72
C LEU A 68 2.07 20.13 -8.11
N SER A 69 1.58 19.13 -7.37
CA SER A 69 2.42 18.09 -6.75
C SER A 69 3.19 17.26 -7.79
N PHE A 70 2.62 17.09 -8.98
CA PHE A 70 3.23 16.40 -10.11
C PHE A 70 3.89 17.33 -11.14
N SER A 71 3.97 18.63 -10.85
CA SER A 71 4.51 19.66 -11.77
C SER A 71 3.91 19.59 -13.19
N THR A 72 2.60 19.36 -13.26
CA THR A 72 1.85 19.19 -14.52
C THR A 72 0.57 20.04 -14.52
N SER A 73 -0.19 20.01 -15.61
CA SER A 73 -1.53 20.61 -15.66
C SER A 73 -2.60 19.62 -15.18
N PRO A 74 -3.74 20.08 -14.64
CA PRO A 74 -4.83 19.21 -14.19
C PRO A 74 -5.30 18.16 -15.23
N LEU A 75 -5.29 18.53 -16.51
CA LEU A 75 -5.72 17.63 -17.60
C LEU A 75 -4.64 16.63 -18.02
N GLU A 76 -3.37 16.91 -17.70
CA GLU A 76 -2.24 16.03 -17.99
C GLU A 76 -1.84 15.17 -16.78
N LEU A 77 -2.60 15.22 -15.68
CA LEU A 77 -2.29 14.56 -14.42
C LEU A 77 -2.20 13.03 -14.52
N GLU A 78 -2.95 12.43 -15.46
CA GLU A 78 -2.98 10.97 -15.63
C GLU A 78 -1.60 10.40 -16.02
N ARG A 79 -0.85 11.11 -16.88
CA ARG A 79 0.45 10.66 -17.39
C ARG A 79 1.49 10.45 -16.28
N PRO A 80 1.81 11.43 -15.42
CA PRO A 80 2.78 11.23 -14.35
C PRO A 80 2.29 10.28 -13.27
N VAL A 81 0.97 10.19 -13.01
CA VAL A 81 0.41 9.20 -12.08
C VAL A 81 0.67 7.77 -12.59
N ARG A 82 0.39 7.52 -13.87
CA ARG A 82 0.65 6.21 -14.49
C ARG A 82 2.14 5.88 -14.51
N ARG A 83 2.98 6.86 -14.88
CA ARG A 83 4.43 6.71 -14.84
C ARG A 83 4.93 6.34 -13.45
N LEU A 84 4.44 7.00 -12.40
CA LEU A 84 4.79 6.68 -11.02
C LEU A 84 4.38 5.24 -10.64
N GLN A 85 3.20 4.78 -11.07
CA GLN A 85 2.77 3.40 -10.82
C GLN A 85 3.68 2.37 -11.53
N GLU A 86 4.06 2.65 -12.78
CA GLU A 86 4.97 1.82 -13.56
C GLU A 86 6.39 1.79 -12.93
N GLU A 87 6.92 2.94 -12.51
CA GLU A 87 8.21 3.04 -11.82
C GLU A 87 8.20 2.30 -10.48
N VAL A 88 7.14 2.44 -9.66
CA VAL A 88 7.00 1.70 -8.40
C VAL A 88 6.94 0.19 -8.65
N TYR A 89 6.29 -0.26 -9.71
CA TYR A 89 6.26 -1.68 -10.07
C TYR A 89 7.66 -2.16 -10.49
N ALA A 90 8.34 -1.42 -11.36
CA ALA A 90 9.70 -1.76 -11.80
C ALA A 90 10.68 -1.84 -10.62
N LEU A 91 10.67 -0.86 -9.72
CA LEU A 91 11.53 -0.85 -8.53
C LEU A 91 11.24 -2.02 -7.57
N LYS A 92 10.00 -2.51 -7.51
CA LYS A 92 9.67 -3.70 -6.71
C LYS A 92 10.25 -4.97 -7.31
N VAL A 93 10.22 -5.11 -8.63
CA VAL A 93 10.82 -6.24 -9.34
C VAL A 93 12.34 -6.20 -9.16
N GLU A 94 12.96 -5.05 -9.45
CA GLU A 94 14.41 -4.87 -9.26
C GLU A 94 14.83 -5.13 -7.81
N ASN A 95 14.05 -4.66 -6.82
CA ASN A 95 14.34 -4.95 -5.41
C ASN A 95 14.29 -6.44 -5.08
N LEU A 96 13.38 -7.20 -5.70
CA LEU A 96 13.31 -8.65 -5.53
C LEU A 96 14.55 -9.33 -6.12
N ASP A 97 14.91 -8.97 -7.35
CA ASP A 97 16.07 -9.53 -8.05
C ASP A 97 17.39 -9.23 -7.29
N LEU A 98 17.55 -8.00 -6.80
CA LEU A 98 18.72 -7.61 -5.99
C LEU A 98 18.75 -8.33 -4.64
N ARG A 99 17.59 -8.60 -4.02
CA ARG A 99 17.52 -9.39 -2.78
C ARG A 99 17.91 -10.83 -3.03
N GLU A 100 17.45 -11.43 -4.13
CA GLU A 100 17.83 -12.80 -4.50
C GLU A 100 19.34 -12.90 -4.79
N ALA A 101 19.89 -11.97 -5.57
CA ALA A 101 21.33 -11.91 -5.82
C ALA A 101 22.14 -11.75 -4.53
N LEU A 102 21.68 -10.93 -3.58
CA LEU A 102 22.32 -10.76 -2.29
C LEU A 102 22.23 -12.02 -1.42
N VAL A 103 21.09 -12.74 -1.44
CA VAL A 103 20.96 -14.03 -0.76
C VAL A 103 21.98 -15.04 -1.29
N GLU A 104 22.10 -15.18 -2.62
CA GLU A 104 23.06 -16.10 -3.24
C GLU A 104 24.50 -15.69 -2.95
N ALA A 105 24.82 -14.39 -2.92
CA ALA A 105 26.15 -13.90 -2.55
C ALA A 105 26.51 -14.16 -1.08
N LEU A 106 25.53 -14.08 -0.16
CA LEU A 106 25.73 -14.30 1.28
C LEU A 106 25.72 -15.79 1.65
N LEU A 107 25.15 -16.67 0.82
CA LEU A 107 24.96 -18.08 1.13
C LEU A 107 26.28 -18.82 1.47
N PRO A 108 27.38 -18.69 0.69
CA PRO A 108 28.63 -19.39 1.02
C PRO A 108 29.18 -18.98 2.39
N ARG A 109 29.15 -17.68 2.68
CA ARG A 109 29.61 -17.13 3.96
C ARG A 109 28.75 -17.60 5.13
N ALA A 110 27.42 -17.66 4.94
CA ALA A 110 26.51 -18.16 5.96
C ALA A 110 26.74 -19.66 6.25
N LEU A 111 27.05 -20.46 5.23
CA LEU A 111 27.39 -21.88 5.37
C LEU A 111 28.71 -22.12 6.13
N GLU A 112 29.67 -21.21 6.00
CA GLU A 112 30.96 -21.25 6.67
C GLU A 112 30.89 -20.74 8.12
N GLU A 113 30.42 -19.50 8.31
CA GLU A 113 30.47 -18.81 9.61
C GLU A 113 29.35 -19.26 10.57
N ARG A 114 28.22 -19.73 10.04
CA ARG A 114 26.99 -20.15 10.75
C ARG A 114 26.28 -19.07 11.58
N VAL A 115 27.01 -18.10 12.12
CA VAL A 115 26.50 -16.88 12.75
C VAL A 115 26.88 -15.70 11.88
N LEU A 116 25.90 -15.00 11.32
CA LEU A 116 26.17 -13.94 10.35
C LEU A 116 25.27 -12.72 10.56
N LEU A 117 25.87 -11.54 10.47
CA LEU A 117 25.14 -10.28 10.37
C LEU A 117 24.73 -10.02 8.91
N VAL A 118 23.43 -9.87 8.66
CA VAL A 118 22.83 -9.72 7.34
C VAL A 118 21.80 -8.57 7.32
N PRO A 119 21.58 -7.91 6.18
CA PRO A 119 20.52 -6.91 6.09
C PRO A 119 19.14 -7.50 6.39
N ALA A 120 18.32 -6.78 7.17
CA ALA A 120 16.96 -7.23 7.52
C ALA A 120 16.08 -7.65 6.33
N PRO A 121 16.15 -7.02 5.13
CA PRO A 121 15.35 -7.45 3.99
C PRO A 121 15.65 -8.86 3.49
N VAL A 122 16.89 -9.36 3.63
CA VAL A 122 17.27 -10.70 3.11
C VAL A 122 17.27 -11.78 4.19
N LEU A 123 17.14 -11.42 5.46
CA LEU A 123 17.21 -12.33 6.60
C LEU A 123 16.24 -13.51 6.48
N GLY A 124 14.99 -13.24 6.09
CA GLY A 124 13.97 -14.28 5.93
C GLY A 124 14.24 -15.21 4.74
N ASP A 125 14.68 -14.64 3.62
CA ASP A 125 14.91 -15.40 2.38
C ASP A 125 16.18 -16.27 2.49
N LEU A 126 17.25 -15.72 3.09
CA LEU A 126 18.46 -16.48 3.40
C LEU A 126 18.19 -17.60 4.41
N ALA A 127 17.39 -17.35 5.46
CA ALA A 127 17.00 -18.39 6.40
C ALA A 127 16.25 -19.54 5.71
N LYS A 128 15.32 -19.23 4.79
CA LYS A 128 14.62 -20.25 3.99
C LYS A 128 15.59 -21.02 3.10
N ARG A 129 16.55 -20.35 2.46
CA ARG A 129 17.55 -21.00 1.59
C ARG A 129 18.42 -21.99 2.38
N LEU A 130 18.81 -21.61 3.60
CA LEU A 130 19.62 -22.43 4.50
C LEU A 130 18.87 -23.67 5.04
N LEU A 131 17.54 -23.75 4.93
CA LEU A 131 16.79 -24.95 5.33
C LEU A 131 17.20 -26.20 4.54
N SER A 132 17.76 -26.04 3.34
CA SER A 132 18.33 -27.16 2.58
C SER A 132 19.55 -27.81 3.27
N TRP A 133 20.13 -27.15 4.29
CA TRP A 133 21.23 -27.64 5.14
C TRP A 133 20.77 -27.80 6.59
N SER A 134 19.59 -28.40 6.78
CA SER A 134 18.91 -28.55 8.06
C SER A 134 19.68 -29.32 9.14
N GLU A 135 20.78 -29.99 8.79
CA GLU A 135 21.67 -30.70 9.72
C GLU A 135 22.58 -29.77 10.53
N LYS A 136 22.73 -28.50 10.12
CA LYS A 136 23.53 -27.49 10.82
C LYS A 136 22.63 -26.44 11.48
N THR A 137 23.10 -25.90 12.60
CA THR A 137 22.44 -24.78 13.28
C THR A 137 23.00 -23.46 12.74
N PHE A 138 22.11 -22.54 12.39
CA PHE A 138 22.46 -21.20 11.90
C PHE A 138 21.80 -20.12 12.75
N LEU A 139 22.46 -18.96 12.85
CA LEU A 139 21.92 -17.74 13.45
C LEU A 139 22.22 -16.55 12.52
N LEU A 140 21.17 -16.00 11.94
CA LEU A 140 21.23 -14.77 11.16
C LEU A 140 20.73 -13.61 12.02
N LEU A 141 21.46 -12.50 12.03
CA LEU A 141 21.14 -11.29 12.79
C LEU A 141 21.10 -10.09 11.86
N SER A 142 20.23 -9.12 12.11
CA SER A 142 20.25 -7.82 11.45
C SER A 142 20.75 -6.72 12.39
N PRO A 143 21.36 -5.64 11.87
CA PRO A 143 21.81 -4.51 12.69
C PRO A 143 20.69 -3.87 13.52
N GLU A 144 19.45 -3.98 13.05
CA GLU A 144 18.26 -3.47 13.74
C GLU A 144 17.76 -4.38 14.87
N GLY A 145 18.43 -5.52 15.08
CA GLY A 145 18.09 -6.48 16.13
C GLY A 145 17.12 -7.57 15.69
N ARG A 146 16.81 -7.73 14.40
CA ARG A 146 16.03 -8.91 13.96
C ARG A 146 16.93 -10.13 13.90
N PHE A 147 16.37 -11.31 14.17
CA PHE A 147 17.11 -12.55 14.01
C PHE A 147 16.26 -13.66 13.38
N ALA A 148 16.94 -14.61 12.75
CA ALA A 148 16.40 -15.91 12.37
C ALA A 148 17.39 -16.99 12.75
N THR A 149 16.92 -18.03 13.45
CA THR A 149 17.70 -19.24 13.72
C THR A 149 16.96 -20.48 13.23
N LEU A 150 17.74 -21.42 12.69
CA LEU A 150 17.25 -22.66 12.09
C LEU A 150 18.24 -23.80 12.36
N GLY A 151 17.81 -25.03 12.07
CA GLY A 151 18.58 -26.25 12.35
C GLY A 151 18.18 -26.95 13.64
N PRO A 152 18.92 -28.00 14.06
CA PRO A 152 18.56 -28.82 15.22
C PRO A 152 18.66 -28.04 16.53
N GLY A 153 19.67 -27.16 16.67
CA GLY A 153 19.92 -26.36 17.87
C GLY A 153 19.10 -25.07 17.98
N ARG A 154 18.18 -24.79 17.05
CA ARG A 154 17.44 -23.51 16.99
C ARG A 154 16.72 -23.13 18.29
N GLN A 155 16.24 -24.13 19.05
CA GLN A 155 15.55 -23.89 20.32
C GLN A 155 16.54 -23.50 21.43
N GLU A 156 17.71 -24.13 21.48
CA GLU A 156 18.78 -23.77 22.42
C GLU A 156 19.32 -22.36 22.12
N VAL A 157 19.53 -22.05 20.83
CA VAL A 157 19.90 -20.70 20.38
C VAL A 157 18.86 -19.68 20.85
N LEU A 158 17.56 -19.98 20.68
CA LEU A 158 16.49 -19.10 21.15
C LEU A 158 16.55 -18.85 22.66
N GLU A 159 16.77 -19.89 23.47
CA GLU A 159 16.89 -19.72 24.93
C GLU A 159 18.11 -18.87 25.31
N ARG A 160 19.26 -19.07 24.65
CA ARG A 160 20.44 -18.21 24.84
C ARG A 160 20.15 -16.76 24.44
N LEU A 161 19.43 -16.53 23.34
CA LEU A 161 19.00 -15.20 22.90
C LEU A 161 17.99 -14.57 23.87
N LYS A 162 17.06 -15.35 24.45
CA LYS A 162 16.11 -14.85 25.46
C LYS A 162 16.82 -14.36 26.72
N ALA A 163 17.93 -15.00 27.12
CA ALA A 163 18.77 -14.49 28.21
C ALA A 163 19.38 -13.10 27.90
N LEU A 164 19.53 -12.77 26.61
CA LEU A 164 19.93 -11.43 26.14
C LEU A 164 18.74 -10.48 25.93
N GLY A 165 17.53 -10.88 26.28
CA GLY A 165 16.30 -10.08 26.13
C GLY A 165 15.57 -10.26 24.80
N ALA A 166 15.90 -11.29 24.02
CA ALA A 166 15.21 -11.56 22.77
C ALA A 166 13.76 -12.03 22.98
N LYS A 167 12.91 -11.71 22.00
CA LYS A 167 11.53 -12.20 21.88
C LYS A 167 11.35 -12.77 20.48
N GLY A 168 10.77 -13.95 20.38
CA GLY A 168 10.60 -14.61 19.10
C GLY A 168 10.02 -16.01 19.23
N GLY A 169 9.71 -16.61 18.08
CA GLY A 169 9.15 -17.94 17.97
C GLY A 169 9.06 -18.40 16.52
N GLY A 170 8.73 -19.66 16.33
CA GLY A 170 8.60 -20.28 15.01
C GLY A 170 8.84 -21.78 15.08
N LYS A 171 8.40 -22.50 14.05
CA LYS A 171 8.49 -23.97 14.02
C LYS A 171 9.76 -24.45 13.33
N GLU A 172 9.90 -24.11 12.05
CA GLU A 172 11.04 -24.51 11.19
C GLU A 172 12.17 -23.48 11.27
N VAL A 173 11.82 -22.20 11.14
CA VAL A 173 12.70 -21.06 11.39
C VAL A 173 12.13 -20.31 12.58
N VAL A 174 12.94 -20.13 13.62
CA VAL A 174 12.62 -19.29 14.76
C VAL A 174 13.02 -17.86 14.42
N GLN A 175 12.07 -16.94 14.42
CA GLN A 175 12.32 -15.54 14.11
C GLN A 175 11.94 -14.65 15.29
N GLY A 176 12.61 -13.51 15.40
CA GLY A 176 12.33 -12.59 16.49
C GLY A 176 13.11 -11.30 16.43
N SER A 177 13.07 -10.60 17.56
CA SER A 177 13.80 -9.36 17.80
C SER A 177 14.61 -9.46 19.09
N LEU A 178 15.78 -8.83 19.06
CA LEU A 178 16.75 -8.66 20.13
C LEU A 178 16.97 -7.15 20.33
N PRO A 179 17.20 -6.66 21.55
CA PRO A 179 17.63 -5.27 21.76
C PRO A 179 18.88 -4.95 20.94
N LYS A 180 18.91 -3.78 20.29
CA LYS A 180 19.98 -3.41 19.35
C LYS A 180 21.37 -3.41 20.00
N GLU A 181 21.45 -3.04 21.27
CA GLU A 181 22.72 -2.99 22.02
C GLU A 181 23.30 -4.39 22.26
N LYS A 182 22.47 -5.42 22.14
CA LYS A 182 22.85 -6.82 22.37
C LYS A 182 23.21 -7.57 21.09
N VAL A 183 23.05 -6.97 19.90
CA VAL A 183 23.38 -7.61 18.62
C VAL A 183 24.84 -8.04 18.55
N ALA A 184 25.77 -7.18 18.99
CA ALA A 184 27.19 -7.51 18.99
C ALA A 184 27.52 -8.72 19.90
N ALA A 185 26.85 -8.83 21.06
CA ALA A 185 27.01 -9.97 21.95
C ALA A 185 26.39 -11.26 21.38
N ALA A 186 25.38 -11.13 20.50
CA ALA A 186 24.73 -12.26 19.83
C ALA A 186 25.48 -12.77 18.58
N LEU A 187 26.58 -12.13 18.17
CA LEU A 187 27.42 -12.58 17.06
C LEU A 187 28.47 -13.62 17.47
N ASP A 188 28.44 -14.10 18.73
CA ASP A 188 29.34 -15.14 19.22
C ASP A 188 29.07 -16.49 18.51
N PRO A 189 30.05 -17.06 17.78
CA PRO A 189 29.93 -18.39 17.15
C PRO A 189 29.62 -19.52 18.15
N GLY A 190 29.95 -19.33 19.42
CA GLY A 190 29.61 -20.26 20.49
C GLY A 190 28.10 -20.46 20.65
N LEU A 191 27.26 -19.53 20.19
CA LEU A 191 25.80 -19.61 20.30
C LEU A 191 25.17 -20.74 19.47
N VAL A 192 25.81 -21.14 18.37
CA VAL A 192 25.33 -22.21 17.46
C VAL A 192 26.15 -23.49 17.54
N SER A 193 27.09 -23.54 18.49
CA SER A 193 27.86 -24.73 18.87
C SER A 193 27.09 -25.55 19.90
#